data_AF-A0A2U8H5V6-F1
#
_entry.id   AF-A0A2U8H5V6-F1
#
_cell.length_a   1.000
_cell.length_b   1.000
_cell.length_c   1.000
_cell.angle_alpha   90.00
_cell.angle_beta   90.00
_cell.angle_gamma   90.00
#
_symmetry.space_group_name_H-M   'P 1'
#
loop_
_entity.id
_entity.type
_entity.pdbx_description
1 polymer ?
#
loop_
_entity_poly.entity_id
_entity_poly.type
_entity_poly.pdbx_seq_one_letter_code
_entity_poly.pdbx_strand_id
1 'polypeptide(L)' 'MTQFISAKKIAKSYGVGLIAVLTLGVGNVMAEEETIGADEYRMSCLSCHGVGGRGDGPLAKFLTG' A
#
# COMPACT_ATOMS: atom_id res chain seq x y z
N MET A 1 7.66 -43.20 -25.23
CA MET A 1 6.45 -42.86 -24.41
C MET A 1 6.77 -42.24 -23.05
N THR A 2 8.00 -42.34 -22.53
CA THR A 2 8.40 -41.83 -21.20
C THR A 2 8.68 -40.31 -21.15
N GLN A 3 9.11 -39.69 -22.26
CA GLN A 3 9.47 -38.26 -22.28
C GLN A 3 8.28 -37.29 -22.17
N PHE A 4 7.13 -37.65 -22.76
CA PHE A 4 5.90 -36.85 -22.67
C PHE A 4 5.29 -36.85 -21.26
N ILE A 5 5.50 -37.93 -20.48
CA ILE A 5 5.02 -38.05 -19.10
C ILE A 5 5.81 -37.10 -18.19
N SER A 6 7.12 -36.95 -18.43
CA SER A 6 8.00 -36.06 -17.66
C SER A 6 7.60 -34.58 -17.79
N ALA A 7 7.38 -34.10 -19.02
CA ALA A 7 6.98 -32.71 -19.27
C ALA A 7 5.63 -32.35 -18.60
N LYS A 8 4.65 -33.28 -18.62
CA LYS A 8 3.35 -33.08 -17.99
C LYS A 8 3.43 -33.09 -16.46
N LYS A 9 4.35 -33.89 -15.88
CA LYS A 9 4.61 -33.95 -14.44
C LYS A 9 5.31 -32.70 -13.94
N ILE A 10 6.25 -32.18 -14.73
CA ILE A 10 6.97 -30.91 -14.52
C ILE A 10 5.99 -29.73 -14.59
N ALA A 11 5.19 -29.61 -15.65
CA ALA A 11 4.18 -28.56 -15.78
C ALA A 11 3.17 -28.59 -14.62
N LYS A 12 2.75 -29.78 -14.17
CA LYS A 12 1.85 -29.94 -13.02
C LYS A 12 2.51 -29.55 -11.70
N SER A 13 3.79 -29.83 -11.50
CA SER A 13 4.51 -29.47 -10.26
C SER A 13 4.79 -27.96 -10.20
N TYR A 14 5.15 -27.33 -11.31
CA TYR A 14 5.23 -25.87 -11.39
C TYR A 14 3.86 -25.20 -11.20
N GLY A 15 2.80 -25.76 -11.78
CA GLY A 15 1.44 -25.26 -11.59
C GLY A 15 0.99 -25.33 -10.12
N VAL A 16 1.23 -26.46 -9.44
CA VAL A 16 0.90 -26.61 -8.01
C VAL A 16 1.74 -25.67 -7.14
N GLY A 17 3.03 -25.51 -7.44
CA GLY A 17 3.89 -24.58 -6.72
C GLY A 17 3.45 -23.13 -6.86
N LEU A 18 3.07 -22.70 -8.07
CA LEU A 18 2.61 -21.35 -8.35
C LEU A 18 1.26 -21.05 -7.69
N ILE A 19 0.33 -22.01 -7.70
CA ILE A 19 -0.93 -21.91 -6.97
C ILE A 19 -0.68 -21.78 -5.46
N ALA A 20 0.21 -22.59 -4.90
CA ALA A 20 0.54 -22.52 -3.47
C ALA A 20 1.11 -21.15 -3.07
N VAL A 21 2.05 -20.61 -3.86
CA VAL A 21 2.63 -19.27 -3.65
C VAL A 21 1.56 -18.19 -3.72
N LEU A 22 0.67 -18.25 -4.71
CA LEU A 22 -0.42 -17.29 -4.85
C LEU A 22 -1.39 -17.37 -3.66
N THR A 23 -1.77 -18.57 -3.20
CA THR A 23 -2.71 -18.71 -2.08
C THR A 23 -2.13 -18.30 -0.73
N LEU A 24 -0.82 -18.46 -0.52
CA LEU A 24 -0.17 -18.16 0.76
C LEU A 24 0.36 -16.72 0.83
N GLY A 25 0.56 -16.04 -0.31
CA GLY A 25 1.16 -14.71 -0.38
C GLY A 25 0.21 -13.52 -0.19
N VAL A 26 -1.12 -13.71 -0.27
CA VAL A 26 -2.10 -12.59 -0.30
C VAL A 26 -2.49 -12.07 1.09
N GLY A 27 -2.03 -12.68 2.18
CA GLY A 27 -2.52 -12.41 3.53
C GLY A 27 -2.00 -11.13 4.21
N ASN A 28 -0.99 -10.46 3.65
CA ASN A 28 -0.30 -9.34 4.31
C ASN A 28 -0.44 -8.01 3.54
N VAL A 29 -1.61 -7.72 2.99
CA VAL A 29 -1.93 -6.33 2.62
C VAL A 29 -2.28 -5.60 3.91
N MET A 30 -1.24 -5.11 4.60
CA MET A 30 -1.42 -4.21 5.73
C MET A 30 -2.00 -2.91 5.17
N ALA A 31 -3.29 -2.67 5.40
CA ALA A 31 -3.84 -1.34 5.21
C ALA A 31 -3.06 -0.39 6.14
N GLU A 32 -2.64 0.73 5.59
CA GLU A 32 -1.97 1.78 6.34
C GLU A 32 -2.89 2.26 7.48
N GLU A 33 -2.32 2.59 8.64
CA GLU A 33 -3.09 3.06 9.80
C GLU A 33 -3.94 4.27 9.40
N GLU A 34 -5.25 4.24 9.71
CA GLU A 34 -6.24 5.24 9.30
C GLU A 34 -5.85 6.69 9.69
N THR A 35 -4.91 6.85 10.63
CA THR A 35 -4.45 8.15 11.13
C THR A 35 -3.25 8.73 10.38
N ILE A 36 -2.55 7.98 9.52
CA ILE A 36 -1.32 8.47 8.85
C ILE A 36 -1.57 9.81 8.15
N GLY A 37 -2.66 9.92 7.38
CA GLY A 37 -3.01 11.16 6.71
C GLY A 37 -3.35 12.31 7.68
N ALA A 38 -4.01 12.00 8.80
CA ALA A 38 -4.36 13.00 9.80
C ALA A 38 -3.12 13.50 10.57
N ASP A 39 -2.16 12.62 10.82
CA ASP A 39 -0.91 12.95 11.50
C ASP A 39 0.00 13.77 10.59
N GLU A 40 0.15 13.37 9.32
CA GLU A 40 0.87 14.17 8.33
C GLU A 40 0.25 15.55 8.14
N TYR A 41 -1.08 15.64 8.12
CA TYR A 41 -1.77 16.93 8.05
C TYR A 41 -1.43 17.82 9.24
N ARG A 42 -1.42 17.27 10.46
CA ARG A 42 -1.05 18.01 11.68
C ARG A 42 0.40 18.48 11.66
N MET A 43 1.32 17.64 11.19
CA MET A 43 2.76 17.94 11.18
C MET A 43 3.13 18.95 10.09
N SER A 44 2.55 18.82 8.90
CA SER A 44 3.07 19.47 7.70
C SER A 44 2.14 20.56 7.14
N CYS A 45 0.83 20.49 7.40
CA CYS A 45 -0.16 21.34 6.73
C CYS A 45 -0.85 22.32 7.69
N LEU A 46 -1.14 21.88 8.91
CA LEU A 46 -1.98 22.58 9.89
C LEU A 46 -1.47 23.98 10.22
N SER A 47 -0.16 24.19 10.27
CA SER A 47 0.44 25.49 10.61
C SER A 47 0.03 26.61 9.65
N CYS A 48 -0.24 26.29 8.38
CA CYS A 48 -0.67 27.25 7.36
C CYS A 48 -2.16 27.11 7.04
N HIS A 49 -2.67 25.88 6.94
CA HIS A 49 -4.04 25.61 6.50
C HIS A 49 -5.10 25.59 7.61
N GLY A 50 -4.70 25.51 8.89
CA GLY A 50 -5.61 25.48 10.04
C GLY A 50 -6.34 24.14 10.21
N VAL A 51 -7.07 23.95 11.31
CA VAL A 51 -7.72 22.66 11.65
C VAL A 51 -8.75 22.22 10.59
N GLY A 52 -9.42 23.19 9.96
CA GLY A 52 -10.43 22.93 8.92
C GLY A 52 -9.92 23.03 7.49
N GLY A 53 -8.61 23.25 7.26
CA GLY A 53 -8.07 23.40 5.91
C GLY A 53 -8.45 24.69 5.17
N ARG A 54 -8.81 25.74 5.91
CA ARG A 54 -9.36 26.99 5.34
C ARG A 54 -8.28 28.04 5.05
N GLY A 55 -7.00 27.74 5.31
CA GLY A 55 -5.92 28.72 5.15
C GLY A 55 -5.84 29.70 6.32
N ASP A 56 -6.36 29.33 7.49
CA ASP A 56 -6.44 30.14 8.70
C ASP A 56 -5.46 29.68 9.79
N GLY A 57 -4.39 28.97 9.39
CA GLY A 57 -3.35 28.52 10.31
C GLY A 57 -2.59 29.67 10.97
N PRO A 58 -1.94 29.43 12.12
CA PRO A 58 -1.20 30.48 12.85
C PRO A 58 -0.09 31.15 12.03
N LEU A 59 0.44 30.46 11.01
CA LEU A 59 1.43 30.99 10.08
C LEU A 59 0.80 31.71 8.88
N ALA A 60 -0.49 31.54 8.60
CA ALA A 60 -1.17 32.12 7.43
C ALA A 60 -0.94 33.63 7.30
N LYS A 61 -0.95 34.35 8.41
CA LYS A 61 -0.72 35.81 8.48
C LYS A 61 0.68 36.26 8.05
N PHE A 62 1.65 35.34 7.96
CA PHE A 62 3.02 35.63 7.54
C PHE A 62 3.29 35.21 6.09
N LEU A 63 2.35 34.53 5.41
CA LEU A 63 2.44 34.31 3.97
C LEU A 63 2.03 35.61 3.28
N THR A 64 2.98 36.25 2.62
CA THR A 64 2.71 37.37 1.71
C THR A 64 2.28 36.80 0.36
N GLY A 65 1.00 36.98 0.01
CA GLY A 65 0.51 36.81 -1.35
C GLY A 65 0.70 38.09 -2.16
#